data_AF-A0A818SLF5-F1
#
_entry.id   AF-A0A818SLF5-F1
#
_cell.length_a   1.000
_cell.length_b   1.000
_cell.length_c   1.000
_cell.angle_alpha   90.00
_cell.angle_beta   90.00
_cell.angle_gamma   90.00
#
_symmetry.space_group_name_H-M   'P 1'
#
loop_
_entity.id
_entity.type
_entity.pdbx_description
1 polymer ?
#
loop_
_entity_poly.entity_id
_entity_poly.type
_entity_poly.pdbx_seq_one_letter_code
_entity_poly.pdbx_strand_id
1 'polypeptide(L)'
;MGHQKSKLSNEQQPIEKEFTALTFSQIQYICRHTNLIDNEVCRRHDQFLKISKDGRLMKEQFTSILQEIWPTGNVHNFSNYLFNLCDKGQKGFLEFTEFIILNCQLNNVKNVPIDDDNASYLSIAKAFGGEFHRDLRMPSRAMEADSVIYRVEEDPLNTDEYAYSATNAHFPLHTDCAHFLYPAQVMMLLCCQPSINDGDGKSILTNVDDVLKMLTEQQISDLATSQFPWWQGANQQVRAPILTKTAEGHWWIRFNQATLRREMGEDEFAKASALQSLIHVLNKIEVNPSHSISLASGDLLIVHNQRVLHGRTAFTSKSSRLLKRIRVRVPDL
;
A
#
# COMPACT_ATOMS: atom_id res chain seq x y z
N MET A 1 -3.14 -67.89 39.06
CA MET A 1 -3.53 -66.63 39.75
C MET A 1 -2.26 -65.80 39.87
N GLY A 2 -2.06 -64.65 39.25
CA GLY A 2 -2.95 -63.67 38.66
C GLY A 2 -2.21 -62.33 38.87
N HIS A 3 -1.85 -61.67 37.77
CA HIS A 3 -0.96 -60.51 37.69
C HIS A 3 -1.37 -59.30 38.53
N GLN A 4 -0.41 -58.44 38.91
CA GLN A 4 -0.29 -57.09 38.32
C GLN A 4 0.95 -56.32 38.82
N LYS A 5 1.86 -56.03 37.89
CA LYS A 5 2.84 -54.95 37.98
C LYS A 5 2.12 -53.66 37.56
N SER A 6 2.05 -52.65 38.43
CA SER A 6 1.53 -51.33 38.07
C SER A 6 2.58 -50.57 37.22
N LYS A 7 2.33 -50.49 35.92
CA LYS A 7 2.93 -49.48 35.04
C LYS A 7 2.22 -48.16 35.30
N LEU A 8 2.91 -47.20 35.91
CA LEU A 8 2.58 -45.78 35.78
C LEU A 8 3.24 -45.29 34.50
N SER A 9 2.55 -45.44 33.37
CA SER A 9 2.83 -44.66 32.17
C SER A 9 2.09 -43.35 32.30
N ASN A 10 2.84 -42.27 32.53
CA ASN A 10 2.38 -40.90 32.32
C ASN A 10 2.13 -40.73 30.82
N GLU A 11 0.89 -40.94 30.37
CA GLU A 11 0.45 -40.53 29.04
C GLU A 11 0.38 -38.99 29.04
N GLN A 12 1.40 -38.36 28.50
CA GLN A 12 1.30 -37.00 28.00
C GLN A 12 0.29 -37.01 26.85
N GLN A 13 -0.88 -36.41 27.06
CA GLN A 13 -1.83 -36.12 25.99
C GLN A 13 -1.18 -35.17 24.96
N PRO A 14 -1.30 -35.42 23.65
CA PRO A 14 -0.74 -34.52 22.63
C PRO A 14 -1.61 -33.26 22.49
N ILE A 15 -1.02 -32.09 22.72
CA ILE A 15 -1.64 -30.75 22.62
C ILE A 15 -1.69 -30.23 21.15
N GLU A 16 -1.49 -31.07 20.14
CA GLU A 16 -1.00 -30.60 18.82
C GLU A 16 -2.03 -30.31 17.70
N LYS A 17 -3.35 -30.21 17.94
CA LYS A 17 -4.33 -30.12 16.82
C LYS A 17 -5.17 -28.85 16.66
N GLU A 18 -5.09 -27.88 17.56
CA GLU A 18 -6.10 -26.82 17.59
C GLU A 18 -5.93 -25.73 16.50
N PHE A 19 -4.73 -25.56 15.93
CA PHE A 19 -4.41 -24.45 15.01
C PHE A 19 -4.25 -24.85 13.54
N THR A 20 -4.37 -26.13 13.19
CA THR A 20 -4.07 -26.63 11.83
C THR A 20 -5.31 -26.76 10.93
N ALA A 21 -6.52 -26.53 11.44
CA ALA A 21 -7.74 -26.61 10.66
C ALA A 21 -8.62 -25.38 10.92
N LEU A 22 -9.08 -24.73 9.86
CA LEU A 22 -10.02 -23.61 9.98
C LEU A 22 -11.42 -24.10 10.28
N THR A 23 -12.06 -23.48 11.26
CA THR A 23 -13.49 -23.67 11.50
C THR A 23 -14.31 -22.84 10.51
N PHE A 24 -15.57 -23.25 10.30
CA PHE A 24 -16.51 -22.50 9.46
C PHE A 24 -16.69 -21.06 9.95
N SER A 25 -16.70 -20.83 11.27
CA SER A 25 -16.82 -19.48 11.84
C SER A 25 -15.58 -18.62 11.57
N GLN A 26 -14.38 -19.21 11.60
CA GLN A 26 -13.15 -18.51 11.21
C GLN A 26 -13.16 -18.11 9.73
N ILE A 27 -13.58 -19.02 8.84
CA ILE A 27 -13.70 -18.72 7.40
C ILE A 27 -14.67 -17.56 7.18
N GLN A 28 -15.89 -17.65 7.76
CA GLN A 28 -16.86 -16.56 7.65
C GLN A 28 -16.36 -15.25 8.26
N TYR A 29 -15.63 -15.30 9.37
CA TYR A 29 -15.04 -14.12 9.96
C TYR A 29 -14.02 -13.47 9.02
N ILE A 30 -13.13 -14.26 8.41
CA ILE A 30 -12.14 -13.77 7.45
C ILE A 30 -12.84 -13.19 6.22
N CYS A 31 -13.81 -13.89 5.63
CA CYS A 31 -14.55 -13.40 4.46
C CYS A 31 -15.33 -12.10 4.74
N ARG A 32 -15.73 -11.83 6.00
CA ARG A 32 -16.38 -10.56 6.38
C ARG A 32 -15.39 -9.41 6.60
N HIS A 33 -14.17 -9.73 7.04
CA HIS A 33 -13.15 -8.74 7.38
C HIS A 33 -12.07 -8.58 6.28
N THR A 34 -12.27 -9.30 5.18
CA THR A 34 -11.45 -9.26 3.96
C THR A 34 -12.40 -9.29 2.76
N ASN A 35 -11.90 -9.06 1.55
CA ASN A 35 -12.66 -9.28 0.32
C ASN A 35 -12.43 -10.69 -0.27
N LEU A 36 -12.01 -11.65 0.56
CA LEU A 36 -11.73 -13.01 0.12
C LEU A 36 -13.01 -13.86 0.14
N ILE A 37 -13.10 -14.80 -0.80
CA ILE A 37 -14.11 -15.86 -0.82
C ILE A 37 -13.57 -17.13 -0.15
N ASP A 38 -14.44 -18.01 0.33
CA ASP A 38 -14.11 -19.20 1.12
C ASP A 38 -12.96 -20.04 0.53
N ASN A 39 -13.01 -20.32 -0.79
CA ASN A 39 -11.97 -21.10 -1.46
C ASN A 39 -10.59 -20.43 -1.42
N GLU A 40 -10.54 -19.10 -1.51
CA GLU A 40 -9.29 -18.33 -1.46
C GLU A 40 -8.74 -18.28 -0.03
N VAL A 41 -9.62 -18.22 0.98
CA VAL A 41 -9.24 -18.33 2.39
C VAL A 41 -8.58 -19.68 2.66
N CYS A 42 -9.21 -20.79 2.25
CA CYS A 42 -8.66 -22.14 2.41
C CYS A 42 -7.31 -22.29 1.69
N ARG A 43 -7.21 -21.83 0.44
CA ARG A 43 -5.96 -21.90 -0.33
C ARG A 43 -4.80 -21.14 0.35
N ARG A 44 -5.08 -19.96 0.90
CA ARG A 44 -4.07 -19.17 1.62
C ARG A 44 -3.71 -19.77 2.97
N HIS A 45 -4.64 -20.46 3.64
CA HIS A 45 -4.36 -21.21 4.86
C HIS A 45 -3.41 -22.38 4.58
N ASP A 46 -3.61 -23.12 3.49
CA ASP A 46 -2.69 -24.18 3.10
C ASP A 46 -1.29 -23.65 2.78
N GLN A 47 -1.19 -22.44 2.22
CA GLN A 47 0.10 -21.76 2.01
C GLN A 47 0.73 -21.32 3.34
N PHE A 48 -0.06 -20.78 4.26
CA PHE A 48 0.39 -20.40 5.59
C PHE A 48 0.97 -21.59 6.36
N LEU A 49 0.31 -22.75 6.32
CA LEU A 49 0.79 -23.97 6.98
C LEU A 49 2.09 -24.53 6.40
N LYS A 50 2.47 -24.13 5.16
CA LYS A 50 3.80 -24.45 4.62
C LYS A 50 4.91 -23.62 5.26
N ILE A 51 4.58 -22.41 5.71
CA ILE A 51 5.52 -21.48 6.38
C ILE A 51 5.57 -21.78 7.88
N SER A 52 4.41 -22.01 8.50
CA SER A 52 4.26 -22.31 9.91
C SER A 52 3.42 -23.58 10.10
N LYS A 53 4.09 -24.71 10.34
CA LYS A 53 3.44 -26.03 10.44
C LYS A 53 2.54 -26.19 11.67
N ASP A 54 2.84 -25.47 12.73
CA ASP A 54 2.08 -25.48 13.99
C ASP A 54 0.96 -24.43 14.02
N GLY A 55 0.78 -23.68 12.92
CA GLY A 55 -0.23 -22.63 12.79
C GLY A 55 0.12 -21.33 13.52
N ARG A 56 1.35 -21.20 14.02
CA ARG A 56 1.86 -20.04 14.76
C ARG A 56 2.93 -19.32 13.98
N LEU A 57 2.61 -18.15 13.44
CA LEU A 57 3.58 -17.35 12.72
C LEU A 57 4.36 -16.49 13.72
N MET A 58 5.60 -16.88 13.96
CA MET A 58 6.51 -16.14 14.82
C MET A 58 6.95 -14.83 14.15
N LYS A 59 7.42 -13.90 14.97
CA LYS A 59 7.82 -12.57 14.55
C LYS A 59 8.90 -12.55 13.47
N GLU A 60 9.86 -13.46 13.55
CA GLU A 60 10.94 -13.62 12.57
C GLU A 60 10.37 -14.09 11.23
N GLN A 61 9.45 -15.07 11.25
CA GLN A 61 8.79 -15.57 10.03
C GLN A 61 7.91 -14.49 9.40
N PHE A 62 7.16 -13.74 10.20
CA PHE A 62 6.37 -12.61 9.73
C PHE A 62 7.25 -11.51 9.10
N THR A 63 8.39 -11.22 9.72
CA THR A 63 9.37 -10.26 9.17
C THR A 63 9.88 -10.72 7.81
N SER A 64 10.21 -12.01 7.65
CA SER A 64 10.63 -12.56 6.35
C SER A 64 9.55 -12.43 5.28
N ILE A 65 8.27 -12.71 5.62
CA ILE A 65 7.15 -12.53 4.68
C ILE A 65 7.01 -11.05 4.29
N LEU A 66 7.08 -10.13 5.26
CA LEU A 66 7.03 -8.70 4.95
C LEU A 66 8.24 -8.25 4.14
N GLN A 67 9.41 -8.85 4.33
CA GLN A 67 10.57 -8.59 3.49
C GLN A 67 10.29 -9.04 2.06
N GLU A 68 9.62 -10.17 1.81
CA GLU A 68 9.29 -10.54 0.42
C GLU A 68 8.34 -9.52 -0.26
N ILE A 69 7.44 -8.90 0.51
CA ILE A 69 6.48 -7.92 -0.02
C ILE A 69 7.11 -6.51 -0.14
N TRP A 70 7.95 -6.15 0.83
CA TRP A 70 8.77 -4.95 0.91
C TRP A 70 10.25 -5.37 1.06
N PRO A 71 10.94 -5.74 -0.04
CA PRO A 71 12.31 -6.32 -0.02
C PRO A 71 13.41 -5.46 0.58
N THR A 72 13.06 -4.27 1.03
CA THR A 72 13.98 -3.15 1.07
C THR A 72 13.49 -2.14 2.12
N GLY A 73 14.42 -1.50 2.82
CA GLY A 73 14.15 -0.67 3.99
C GLY A 73 14.26 -1.40 5.33
N ASN A 74 14.01 -0.70 6.45
CA ASN A 74 14.05 -1.31 7.78
C ASN A 74 12.75 -2.07 8.09
N VAL A 75 12.55 -3.16 7.37
CA VAL A 75 11.39 -4.06 7.51
C VAL A 75 11.29 -4.58 8.94
N HIS A 76 12.41 -4.72 9.66
CA HIS A 76 12.40 -5.19 11.04
C HIS A 76 11.61 -4.25 11.98
N ASN A 77 11.82 -2.94 11.90
CA ASN A 77 11.07 -2.00 12.75
C ASN A 77 9.58 -1.95 12.38
N PHE A 78 9.27 -1.98 11.09
CA PHE A 78 7.89 -1.98 10.60
C PHE A 78 7.16 -3.30 10.91
N SER A 79 7.81 -4.44 10.70
CA SER A 79 7.28 -5.76 11.04
C SER A 79 7.03 -5.87 12.54
N ASN A 80 7.94 -5.34 13.38
CA ASN A 80 7.76 -5.29 14.82
C ASN A 80 6.49 -4.51 15.18
N TYR A 81 6.28 -3.35 14.57
CA TYR A 81 5.09 -2.53 14.82
C TYR A 81 3.80 -3.25 14.40
N LEU A 82 3.74 -3.76 13.16
CA LEU A 82 2.55 -4.46 12.65
C LEU A 82 2.25 -5.74 13.42
N PHE A 83 3.29 -6.49 13.78
CA PHE A 83 3.15 -7.70 14.58
C PHE A 83 2.54 -7.38 15.94
N ASN A 84 3.05 -6.36 16.64
CA ASN A 84 2.53 -5.95 17.94
C ASN A 84 1.10 -5.38 17.86
N LEU A 85 0.74 -4.73 16.75
CA LEU A 85 -0.62 -4.25 16.51
C LEU A 85 -1.63 -5.40 16.40
N CYS A 86 -1.20 -6.53 15.85
CA CYS A 86 -2.06 -7.68 15.55
C CYS A 86 -2.01 -8.78 16.60
N ASP A 87 -0.92 -8.92 17.34
CA ASP A 87 -0.75 -9.88 18.43
C ASP A 87 -1.56 -9.45 19.66
N LYS A 88 -2.89 -9.58 19.53
CA LYS A 88 -3.85 -9.25 20.59
C LYS A 88 -3.60 -10.19 21.77
N GLY A 89 -3.15 -9.61 22.88
CA GLY A 89 -2.81 -10.36 24.10
C GLY A 89 -1.33 -10.70 24.24
N GLN A 90 -0.45 -10.21 23.36
CA GLN A 90 1.00 -10.38 23.44
C GLN A 90 1.42 -11.87 23.53
N LYS A 91 0.82 -12.70 22.67
CA LYS A 91 1.04 -14.15 22.61
C LYS A 91 2.45 -14.48 22.09
N GLY A 92 3.08 -13.57 21.36
CA GLY A 92 4.37 -13.76 20.68
C GLY A 92 4.28 -14.45 19.33
N PHE A 93 3.07 -14.69 18.82
CA PHE A 93 2.80 -15.30 17.51
C PHE A 93 1.47 -14.80 16.93
N LEU A 94 1.36 -14.79 15.60
CA LEU A 94 0.11 -14.57 14.89
C LEU A 94 -0.50 -15.90 14.45
N GLU A 95 -1.80 -16.08 14.68
CA GLU A 95 -2.57 -17.17 14.08
C GLU A 95 -2.93 -16.83 12.63
N PHE A 96 -3.33 -17.83 11.84
CA PHE A 96 -3.71 -17.59 10.43
C PHE A 96 -4.75 -16.48 10.27
N THR A 97 -5.77 -16.44 11.13
CA THR A 97 -6.83 -15.42 11.08
C THR A 97 -6.28 -14.01 11.26
N GLU A 98 -5.31 -13.83 12.17
CA GLU A 98 -4.65 -12.54 12.43
C GLU A 98 -3.73 -12.18 11.26
N PHE A 99 -2.92 -13.14 10.81
CA PHE A 99 -2.01 -12.98 9.68
C PHE A 99 -2.75 -12.63 8.39
N ILE A 100 -3.82 -13.34 8.03
CA ILE A 100 -4.49 -13.15 6.74
C ILE A 100 -5.25 -11.84 6.69
N ILE A 101 -5.88 -11.45 7.79
CA ILE A 101 -6.53 -10.14 7.91
C ILE A 101 -5.47 -9.05 7.79
N LEU A 102 -4.37 -9.15 8.55
CA LEU A 102 -3.26 -8.21 8.44
C LEU A 102 -2.73 -8.16 7.02
N ASN A 103 -2.40 -9.29 6.39
CA ASN A 103 -1.85 -9.37 5.05
C ASN A 103 -2.78 -8.72 4.00
N CYS A 104 -4.08 -8.96 4.10
CA CYS A 104 -5.09 -8.28 3.27
C CYS A 104 -5.23 -6.79 3.60
N GLN A 105 -4.91 -6.38 4.82
CA GLN A 105 -5.00 -5.01 5.34
C GLN A 105 -3.65 -4.30 5.41
N LEU A 106 -2.55 -4.85 4.89
CA LEU A 106 -1.24 -4.18 4.89
C LEU A 106 -1.30 -2.85 4.13
N ASN A 107 -2.30 -2.71 3.25
CA ASN A 107 -2.61 -1.46 2.58
C ASN A 107 -3.59 -0.55 3.34
N ASN A 108 -4.26 -0.99 4.42
CA ASN A 108 -5.29 -0.23 5.15
C ASN A 108 -5.33 -0.59 6.65
N VAL A 109 -4.46 0.05 7.45
CA VAL A 109 -4.38 -0.10 8.91
C VAL A 109 -5.57 0.65 9.56
N LYS A 110 -6.28 0.00 10.48
CA LYS A 110 -7.51 0.54 11.09
C LYS A 110 -7.23 1.20 12.45
N ASN A 111 -8.07 2.18 12.81
CA ASN A 111 -8.11 2.83 14.13
C ASN A 111 -6.78 3.48 14.56
N VAL A 112 -6.04 4.05 13.62
CA VAL A 112 -4.89 4.89 13.93
C VAL A 112 -5.38 6.17 14.63
N PRO A 113 -4.83 6.52 15.81
CA PRO A 113 -5.21 7.75 16.50
C PRO A 113 -5.00 8.99 15.62
N ILE A 114 -5.97 9.90 15.68
CA ILE A 114 -5.86 11.23 15.06
C ILE A 114 -5.55 12.22 16.18
N ASP A 115 -4.28 12.28 16.55
CA ASP A 115 -3.74 13.19 17.53
C ASP A 115 -3.45 14.57 16.93
N ASP A 116 -3.59 15.60 17.77
CA ASP A 116 -3.40 17.00 17.37
C ASP A 116 -1.95 17.26 16.91
N ASP A 117 -0.98 16.62 17.57
CA ASP A 117 0.45 16.73 17.26
C ASP A 117 0.94 15.74 16.18
N ASN A 118 0.05 14.86 15.69
CA ASN A 118 0.35 13.79 14.73
C ASN A 118 1.40 12.76 15.20
N ALA A 119 1.67 12.64 16.51
CA ALA A 119 2.73 11.78 17.04
C ALA A 119 2.55 10.32 16.63
N SER A 120 1.33 9.81 16.67
CA SER A 120 0.96 8.45 16.29
C SER A 120 1.24 8.19 14.82
N TYR A 121 0.79 9.11 13.95
CA TYR A 121 1.01 8.98 12.51
C TYR A 121 2.50 9.05 12.15
N LEU A 122 3.24 9.98 12.76
CA LEU A 122 4.69 10.10 12.57
C LEU A 122 5.45 8.89 13.10
N SER A 123 5.02 8.30 14.22
CA SER A 123 5.66 7.10 14.78
C SER A 123 5.57 5.92 13.81
N ILE A 124 4.40 5.72 13.19
CA ILE A 124 4.21 4.69 12.15
C ILE A 124 5.13 4.97 10.96
N ALA A 125 5.16 6.21 10.48
CA ALA A 125 5.99 6.58 9.34
C ALA A 125 7.50 6.41 9.62
N LYS A 126 7.96 6.74 10.84
CA LYS A 126 9.35 6.54 11.29
C LYS A 126 9.72 5.06 11.38
N ALA A 127 8.77 4.16 11.62
CA ALA A 127 9.04 2.72 11.70
C ALA A 127 9.57 2.13 10.38
N PHE A 128 9.34 2.80 9.24
CA PHE A 128 9.92 2.41 7.95
C PHE A 128 11.42 2.76 7.83
N GLY A 129 11.97 3.53 8.77
CA GLY A 129 13.41 3.81 8.85
C GLY A 129 13.96 4.72 7.73
N GLY A 130 13.09 5.47 7.05
CA GLY A 130 13.47 6.35 5.95
C GLY A 130 13.44 7.83 6.28
N GLU A 131 13.89 8.64 5.32
CA GLU A 131 13.77 10.09 5.33
C GLU A 131 12.39 10.53 4.81
N PHE A 132 11.85 11.59 5.40
CA PHE A 132 10.58 12.14 4.92
C PHE A 132 10.77 12.98 3.67
N HIS A 133 9.92 12.71 2.67
CA HIS A 133 9.88 13.53 1.48
C HIS A 133 9.12 14.82 1.74
N ARG A 134 9.79 15.97 1.58
CA ARG A 134 9.15 17.29 1.61
C ARG A 134 8.68 17.67 0.21
N ASP A 135 7.43 18.13 0.10
CA ASP A 135 6.89 18.73 -1.11
C ASP A 135 7.23 20.22 -1.13
N LEU A 136 8.23 20.57 -1.94
CA LEU A 136 8.65 21.96 -2.12
C LEU A 136 7.72 22.73 -3.05
N ARG A 137 6.82 22.06 -3.80
CA ARG A 137 5.93 22.71 -4.77
C ARG A 137 4.65 23.23 -4.12
N MET A 138 4.19 22.59 -3.07
CA MET A 138 2.98 22.98 -2.34
C MET A 138 3.25 23.16 -0.84
N PRO A 139 4.14 24.09 -0.44
CA PRO A 139 4.47 24.30 0.97
C PRO A 139 3.26 24.76 1.79
N SER A 140 2.31 25.49 1.17
CA SER A 140 1.05 25.91 1.81
C SER A 140 0.14 24.76 2.25
N ARG A 141 0.37 23.54 1.73
CA ARG A 141 -0.40 22.35 2.08
C ARG A 141 0.18 21.60 3.28
N ALA A 142 1.36 21.99 3.77
CA ALA A 142 1.93 21.43 4.98
C ALA A 142 1.00 21.73 6.17
N MET A 143 0.82 20.76 7.07
CA MET A 143 -0.07 20.95 8.23
C MET A 143 0.42 22.02 9.20
N GLU A 144 1.75 22.17 9.30
CA GLU A 144 2.48 23.10 10.15
C GLU A 144 3.66 23.65 9.34
N ALA A 145 4.27 24.75 9.79
CA ALA A 145 5.55 25.20 9.25
C ALA A 145 6.59 24.07 9.34
N ASP A 146 7.31 23.81 8.25
CA ASP A 146 8.28 22.71 8.15
C ASP A 146 7.71 21.30 8.45
N SER A 147 6.40 21.11 8.32
CA SER A 147 5.81 19.77 8.42
C SER A 147 6.18 18.89 7.24
N VAL A 148 6.27 17.59 7.51
CA VAL A 148 6.37 16.51 6.51
C VAL A 148 5.01 15.90 6.19
N ILE A 149 3.96 16.40 6.84
CA ILE A 149 2.58 15.96 6.71
C ILE A 149 1.82 16.97 5.88
N TYR A 150 1.21 16.49 4.81
CA TYR A 150 0.49 17.33 3.85
C TYR A 150 -1.00 17.04 3.88
N ARG A 151 -1.81 18.09 3.84
CA ARG A 151 -3.26 17.98 3.73
C ARG A 151 -3.64 17.51 2.34
N VAL A 152 -4.60 16.58 2.25
CA VAL A 152 -5.25 16.14 1.01
C VAL A 152 -6.75 16.36 1.19
N GLU A 153 -7.20 17.51 0.72
CA GLU A 153 -8.58 18.00 0.78
C GLU A 153 -8.81 18.92 -0.42
N GLU A 154 -10.05 19.26 -0.74
CA GLU A 154 -10.33 20.29 -1.75
C GLU A 154 -9.88 21.66 -1.22
N ASP A 155 -9.07 22.35 -2.00
CA ASP A 155 -8.62 23.71 -1.74
C ASP A 155 -9.27 24.65 -2.76
N PRO A 156 -10.27 25.46 -2.36
CA PRO A 156 -10.95 26.39 -3.26
C PRO A 156 -10.05 27.46 -3.86
N LEU A 157 -8.87 27.70 -3.26
CA LEU A 157 -7.90 28.68 -3.73
C LEU A 157 -6.81 28.02 -4.61
N ASN A 158 -6.85 26.71 -4.82
CA ASN A 158 -5.88 26.04 -5.67
C ASN A 158 -6.04 26.47 -7.14
N THR A 159 -5.02 27.13 -7.67
CA THR A 159 -4.94 27.53 -9.09
C THR A 159 -4.09 26.58 -9.93
N ASP A 160 -3.44 25.58 -9.33
CA ASP A 160 -2.66 24.59 -10.06
C ASP A 160 -3.58 23.47 -10.57
N GLU A 161 -3.87 23.49 -11.87
CA GLU A 161 -4.70 22.49 -12.56
C GLU A 161 -4.12 21.07 -12.47
N TYR A 162 -2.82 20.93 -12.20
CA TYR A 162 -2.15 19.63 -12.05
C TYR A 162 -2.13 19.12 -10.60
N ALA A 163 -2.58 19.92 -9.63
CA ALA A 163 -2.63 19.56 -8.22
C ALA A 163 -3.92 18.80 -7.84
N TYR A 164 -4.20 17.67 -8.49
CA TYR A 164 -5.41 16.85 -8.26
C TYR A 164 -5.65 16.44 -6.79
N SER A 165 -4.60 16.35 -5.97
CA SER A 165 -4.74 16.08 -4.53
C SER A 165 -5.43 17.23 -3.75
N ALA A 166 -5.49 18.41 -4.36
CA ALA A 166 -6.12 19.62 -3.82
C ALA A 166 -7.50 19.91 -4.47
N THR A 167 -8.04 18.98 -5.27
CA THR A 167 -9.34 19.14 -5.93
C THR A 167 -10.30 18.01 -5.56
N ASN A 168 -11.58 18.17 -5.90
CA ASN A 168 -12.62 17.14 -5.73
C ASN A 168 -12.81 16.25 -6.97
N ALA A 169 -12.19 16.59 -8.11
CA ALA A 169 -12.25 15.82 -9.36
C ALA A 169 -11.61 14.44 -9.22
N HIS A 170 -11.97 13.48 -10.07
CA HIS A 170 -11.29 12.17 -10.14
C HIS A 170 -9.75 12.35 -10.22
N PHE A 171 -9.01 11.56 -9.44
CA PHE A 171 -7.54 11.54 -9.51
C PHE A 171 -7.10 10.19 -10.09
N PRO A 172 -6.63 10.16 -11.36
CA PRO A 172 -6.18 8.93 -12.00
C PRO A 172 -5.07 8.21 -11.24
N LEU A 173 -4.93 6.91 -11.51
CA LEU A 173 -3.87 6.05 -11.03
C LEU A 173 -2.49 6.65 -11.34
N HIS A 174 -1.70 6.84 -10.29
CA HIS A 174 -0.36 7.41 -10.36
C HIS A 174 0.51 6.86 -9.24
N THR A 175 1.80 7.16 -9.31
CA THR A 175 2.74 7.10 -8.20
C THR A 175 3.11 8.52 -7.77
N ASP A 176 3.21 8.71 -6.46
CA ASP A 176 3.58 9.99 -5.86
C ASP A 176 5.07 10.27 -6.11
N CYS A 177 5.44 11.55 -6.13
CA CYS A 177 6.84 11.95 -6.30
C CYS A 177 7.52 11.43 -7.59
N ALA A 178 6.76 11.02 -8.62
CA ALA A 178 7.31 10.47 -9.86
C ALA A 178 8.32 11.39 -10.58
N HIS A 179 8.25 12.70 -10.33
CA HIS A 179 9.15 13.70 -10.89
C HIS A 179 10.53 13.72 -10.22
N PHE A 180 10.66 13.27 -8.97
CA PHE A 180 11.95 13.21 -8.31
C PHE A 180 12.83 12.09 -8.89
N LEU A 181 14.14 12.31 -8.94
CA LEU A 181 15.10 11.28 -9.33
C LEU A 181 14.98 10.04 -8.43
N TYR A 182 14.74 10.25 -7.14
CA TYR A 182 14.48 9.22 -6.15
C TYR A 182 13.09 9.44 -5.52
N PRO A 183 12.01 8.92 -6.13
CA PRO A 183 10.66 9.02 -5.58
C PRO A 183 10.60 8.36 -4.21
N ALA A 184 9.68 8.84 -3.36
CA ALA A 184 9.35 8.14 -2.13
C ALA A 184 8.90 6.71 -2.45
N GLN A 185 9.37 5.73 -1.68
CA GLN A 185 8.98 4.33 -1.89
C GLN A 185 7.76 3.93 -1.06
N VAL A 186 7.48 4.67 0.01
CA VAL A 186 6.27 4.48 0.81
C VAL A 186 5.45 5.76 0.80
N MET A 187 4.17 5.62 0.52
CA MET A 187 3.18 6.68 0.62
C MET A 187 2.11 6.25 1.61
N MET A 188 1.71 7.17 2.48
CA MET A 188 0.70 6.94 3.50
C MET A 188 -0.41 7.99 3.42
N LEU A 189 -1.66 7.57 3.60
CA LEU A 189 -2.83 8.45 3.75
C LEU A 189 -3.63 8.08 4.99
N LEU A 190 -3.56 8.90 6.03
CA LEU A 190 -4.42 8.78 7.21
C LEU A 190 -5.71 9.55 6.96
N CYS A 191 -6.85 8.88 6.98
CA CYS A 191 -8.16 9.49 6.92
C CYS A 191 -8.53 10.11 8.25
N CYS A 192 -8.57 11.44 8.29
CA CYS A 192 -9.00 12.17 9.47
C CYS A 192 -10.51 12.39 9.44
N GLN A 193 -11.01 12.78 8.27
CA GLN A 193 -12.42 13.01 8.03
C GLN A 193 -12.80 12.44 6.66
N PRO A 194 -13.69 11.43 6.60
CA PRO A 194 -14.21 10.93 5.33
C PRO A 194 -15.13 11.95 4.65
N SER A 195 -15.49 11.71 3.39
CA SER A 195 -16.59 12.47 2.76
C SER A 195 -17.91 12.17 3.50
N ILE A 196 -18.81 13.15 3.53
CA ILE A 196 -20.14 13.00 4.14
C ILE A 196 -21.00 12.03 3.31
N ASN A 197 -20.84 12.06 1.99
CA ASN A 197 -21.60 11.22 1.08
C ASN A 197 -20.94 9.84 0.96
N ASP A 198 -21.73 8.79 1.19
CA ASP A 198 -21.23 7.43 1.05
C ASP A 198 -20.79 7.17 -0.40
N GLY A 199 -19.66 6.48 -0.53
CA GLY A 199 -19.05 6.13 -1.80
C GLY A 199 -18.27 7.24 -2.52
N ASP A 200 -18.24 8.46 -2.00
CA ASP A 200 -17.41 9.55 -2.53
C ASP A 200 -15.92 9.30 -2.26
N GLY A 201 -15.06 9.63 -3.24
CA GLY A 201 -13.62 9.72 -3.02
C GLY A 201 -12.96 8.41 -2.60
N LYS A 202 -13.50 7.27 -3.04
CA LYS A 202 -12.95 5.92 -2.83
C LYS A 202 -11.53 5.86 -3.38
N SER A 203 -10.61 5.34 -2.59
CA SER A 203 -9.25 5.05 -3.03
C SER A 203 -9.28 3.88 -4.02
N ILE A 204 -8.52 4.00 -5.10
CA ILE A 204 -8.33 2.96 -6.12
C ILE A 204 -6.87 2.54 -6.08
N LEU A 205 -6.60 1.24 -6.12
CA LEU A 205 -5.25 0.68 -6.07
C LEU A 205 -5.07 -0.36 -7.18
N THR A 206 -3.90 -0.37 -7.81
CA THR A 206 -3.51 -1.48 -8.69
C THR A 206 -2.02 -1.76 -8.60
N ASN A 207 -1.64 -3.04 -8.61
CA ASN A 207 -0.25 -3.46 -8.63
C ASN A 207 0.28 -3.43 -10.07
N VAL A 208 1.54 -3.04 -10.25
CA VAL A 208 2.23 -3.06 -11.54
C VAL A 208 2.14 -4.44 -12.20
N ASP A 209 2.20 -5.54 -11.44
CA ASP A 209 2.10 -6.89 -12.00
C ASP A 209 0.74 -7.13 -12.68
N ASP A 210 -0.34 -6.52 -12.19
CA ASP A 210 -1.66 -6.60 -12.82
C ASP A 210 -1.75 -5.73 -14.07
N VAL A 211 -1.09 -4.57 -14.06
CA VAL A 211 -0.93 -3.71 -15.25
C VAL A 211 -0.16 -4.45 -16.35
N LEU A 212 0.94 -5.12 -16.00
CA LEU A 212 1.79 -5.84 -16.95
C LEU A 212 1.07 -7.00 -17.65
N LYS A 213 0.16 -7.69 -16.95
CA LYS A 213 -0.68 -8.75 -17.56
C LYS A 213 -1.59 -8.23 -18.68
N MET A 214 -1.86 -6.93 -18.70
CA MET A 214 -2.73 -6.28 -19.70
C MET A 214 -1.94 -5.60 -20.84
N LEU A 215 -0.61 -5.57 -20.75
CA LEU A 215 0.29 -5.02 -21.75
C LEU A 215 0.93 -6.15 -22.57
N THR A 216 1.29 -5.85 -23.83
CA THR A 216 2.09 -6.77 -24.65
C THR A 216 3.57 -6.69 -24.26
N GLU A 217 4.35 -7.73 -24.58
CA GLU A 217 5.80 -7.73 -24.34
C GLU A 217 6.51 -6.52 -24.99
N GLN A 218 6.07 -6.13 -26.19
CA GLN A 218 6.60 -4.94 -26.86
C GLN A 218 6.29 -3.66 -26.09
N GLN A 219 5.04 -3.49 -25.60
CA GLN A 219 4.67 -2.32 -24.81
C GLN A 219 5.47 -2.24 -23.50
N ILE A 220 5.70 -3.38 -22.84
CA ILE A 220 6.54 -3.46 -21.64
C ILE A 220 7.98 -3.06 -21.97
N SER A 221 8.54 -3.58 -23.06
CA SER A 221 9.88 -3.23 -23.53
C SER A 221 10.00 -1.73 -23.83
N ASP A 222 9.03 -1.15 -24.53
CA ASP A 222 9.01 0.26 -24.88
C ASP A 222 8.94 1.15 -23.63
N LEU A 223 8.12 0.78 -22.64
CA LEU A 223 8.00 1.50 -21.37
C LEU A 223 9.26 1.36 -20.48
N ALA A 224 10.00 0.27 -20.62
CA ALA A 224 11.23 0.00 -19.89
C ALA A 224 12.48 0.65 -20.51
N THR A 225 12.42 1.02 -21.80
CA THR A 225 13.57 1.55 -22.55
C THR A 225 13.41 3.03 -22.91
N SER A 226 12.19 3.47 -23.22
CA SER A 226 11.89 4.86 -23.58
C SER A 226 12.20 5.80 -22.43
N GLN A 227 12.85 6.91 -22.75
CA GLN A 227 13.30 7.89 -21.76
C GLN A 227 12.31 9.05 -21.68
N PHE A 228 11.62 9.22 -20.55
CA PHE A 228 10.62 10.28 -20.35
C PHE A 228 11.16 11.39 -19.44
N PRO A 229 10.77 12.66 -19.65
CA PRO A 229 11.25 13.76 -18.83
C PRO A 229 10.56 13.80 -17.45
N TRP A 230 11.36 13.99 -16.41
CA TRP A 230 10.93 14.11 -15.02
C TRP A 230 11.56 15.36 -14.40
N TRP A 231 10.75 16.23 -13.81
CA TRP A 231 11.23 17.48 -13.22
C TRP A 231 11.86 17.29 -11.84
N GLN A 232 13.12 17.69 -11.67
CA GLN A 232 13.88 17.49 -10.43
C GLN A 232 14.00 18.77 -9.55
N GLY A 233 13.36 19.88 -9.92
CA GLY A 233 13.57 21.17 -9.24
C GLY A 233 14.65 22.02 -9.91
N ALA A 234 14.74 23.31 -9.54
CA ALA A 234 15.79 24.25 -9.96
C ALA A 234 16.12 24.23 -11.49
N ASN A 235 15.10 24.10 -12.34
CA ASN A 235 15.22 23.98 -13.81
C ASN A 235 15.99 22.73 -14.30
N GLN A 236 16.09 21.68 -13.49
CA GLN A 236 16.70 20.41 -13.87
C GLN A 236 15.63 19.38 -14.26
N GLN A 237 15.88 18.66 -15.35
CA GLN A 237 15.10 17.51 -15.76
C GLN A 237 16.00 16.28 -15.82
N VAL A 238 15.46 15.16 -15.36
CA VAL A 238 16.06 13.83 -15.53
C VAL A 238 15.24 13.09 -16.55
N ARG A 239 15.88 12.30 -17.42
CA ARG A 239 15.15 11.32 -18.23
C ARG A 239 15.33 9.92 -17.65
N ALA A 240 14.21 9.22 -17.49
CA ALA A 240 14.18 7.86 -16.97
C ALA A 240 12.99 7.09 -17.57
N PRO A 241 13.05 5.75 -17.63
CA PRO A 241 11.93 4.95 -18.08
C PRO A 241 10.79 4.94 -17.07
N ILE A 242 9.59 4.59 -17.55
CA ILE A 242 8.40 4.43 -16.70
C ILE A 242 8.46 3.11 -15.95
N LEU A 243 8.95 2.04 -16.60
CA LEU A 243 9.18 0.75 -15.98
C LEU A 243 10.66 0.53 -15.72
N THR A 244 11.00 -0.05 -14.58
CA THR A 244 12.36 -0.46 -14.25
C THR A 244 12.32 -1.83 -13.63
N LYS A 245 13.17 -2.74 -14.10
CA LYS A 245 13.30 -4.08 -13.51
C LYS A 245 14.40 -4.05 -12.44
N THR A 246 14.09 -4.53 -11.24
CA THR A 246 15.07 -4.65 -10.16
C THR A 246 16.03 -5.81 -10.40
N ALA A 247 17.13 -5.86 -9.63
CA ALA A 247 18.10 -6.95 -9.71
C ALA A 247 17.49 -8.31 -9.35
N GLU A 248 16.49 -8.31 -8.46
CA GLU A 248 15.71 -9.47 -8.01
C GLU A 248 14.62 -9.87 -9.02
N GLY A 249 14.45 -9.10 -10.11
CA GLY A 249 13.54 -9.40 -11.19
C GLY A 249 12.12 -8.84 -11.03
N HIS A 250 11.86 -8.04 -10.00
CA HIS A 250 10.58 -7.35 -9.83
C HIS A 250 10.49 -6.13 -10.74
N TRP A 251 9.27 -5.71 -11.06
CA TRP A 251 9.04 -4.46 -11.79
C TRP A 251 8.70 -3.34 -10.82
N TRP A 252 9.29 -2.17 -11.07
CA TRP A 252 8.89 -0.89 -10.53
C TRP A 252 8.24 -0.05 -11.63
N ILE A 253 7.28 0.78 -11.23
CA ILE A 253 6.61 1.75 -12.07
C ILE A 253 6.72 3.16 -11.48
N ARG A 254 7.04 4.11 -12.36
CA ARG A 254 7.06 5.54 -12.09
C ARG A 254 6.12 6.21 -13.08
N PHE A 255 4.97 6.70 -12.61
CA PHE A 255 3.97 7.25 -13.51
C PHE A 255 3.12 8.31 -12.85
N ASN A 256 3.03 9.48 -13.47
CA ASN A 256 2.04 10.49 -13.13
C ASN A 256 1.67 11.24 -14.40
N GLN A 257 0.46 11.00 -14.92
CA GLN A 257 0.02 11.53 -16.20
C GLN A 257 0.10 13.06 -16.26
N ALA A 258 -0.39 13.73 -15.22
CA ALA A 258 -0.44 15.18 -15.11
C ALA A 258 0.98 15.79 -15.20
N THR A 259 1.92 15.18 -14.49
CA THR A 259 3.32 15.59 -14.51
C THR A 259 3.94 15.35 -15.89
N LEU A 260 3.82 14.15 -16.46
CA LEU A 260 4.42 13.83 -17.76
C LEU A 260 3.88 14.73 -18.88
N ARG A 261 2.56 14.96 -18.91
CA ARG A 261 1.91 15.85 -19.87
C ARG A 261 2.47 17.26 -19.79
N ARG A 262 2.66 17.80 -18.57
CA ARG A 262 3.24 19.12 -18.37
C ARG A 262 4.69 19.19 -18.87
N GLU A 263 5.51 18.18 -18.57
CA GLU A 263 6.94 18.20 -18.93
C GLU A 263 7.21 17.93 -20.41
N MET A 264 6.37 17.12 -21.08
CA MET A 264 6.51 16.78 -22.50
C MET A 264 5.81 17.80 -23.42
N GLY A 265 4.77 18.49 -22.93
CA GLY A 265 3.84 19.22 -23.77
C GLY A 265 2.86 18.30 -24.50
N GLU A 266 1.71 18.85 -24.91
CA GLU A 266 0.58 18.07 -25.43
C GLU A 266 0.92 17.27 -26.70
N ASP A 267 1.67 17.85 -27.63
CA ASP A 267 2.01 17.19 -28.90
C ASP A 267 2.93 15.97 -28.73
N GLU A 268 3.97 16.08 -27.91
CA GLU A 268 4.89 14.97 -27.63
C GLU A 268 4.16 13.90 -26.80
N PHE A 269 3.40 14.33 -25.78
CA PHE A 269 2.61 13.45 -24.94
C PHE A 269 1.62 12.60 -25.76
N ALA A 270 0.90 13.22 -26.71
CA ALA A 270 -0.07 12.54 -27.55
C ALA A 270 0.57 11.52 -28.53
N LYS A 271 1.80 11.77 -28.98
CA LYS A 271 2.53 10.90 -29.93
C LYS A 271 3.26 9.73 -29.25
N ALA A 272 3.45 9.76 -27.94
CA ALA A 272 4.14 8.72 -27.20
C ALA A 272 3.28 7.43 -27.08
N SER A 273 3.33 6.56 -28.09
CA SER A 273 2.49 5.35 -28.20
C SER A 273 2.56 4.41 -26.99
N ALA A 274 3.76 4.20 -26.44
CA ALA A 274 3.97 3.38 -25.24
C ALA A 274 3.23 3.97 -24.02
N LEU A 275 3.33 5.29 -23.86
CA LEU A 275 2.63 6.04 -22.80
C LEU A 275 1.11 5.97 -22.97
N GLN A 276 0.61 6.16 -24.20
CA GLN A 276 -0.81 6.06 -24.50
C GLN A 276 -1.36 4.64 -24.25
N SER A 277 -0.56 3.61 -24.54
CA SER A 277 -0.91 2.21 -24.23
C SER A 277 -1.06 1.97 -22.73
N LEU A 278 -0.13 2.49 -21.92
CA LEU A 278 -0.22 2.43 -20.46
C LEU A 278 -1.48 3.15 -19.95
N ILE A 279 -1.72 4.39 -20.40
CA ILE A 279 -2.89 5.18 -20.00
C ILE A 279 -4.19 4.43 -20.32
N HIS A 280 -4.29 3.82 -21.49
CA HIS A 280 -5.45 3.02 -21.87
C HIS A 280 -5.70 1.84 -20.93
N VAL A 281 -4.64 1.13 -20.52
CA VAL A 281 -4.74 0.04 -19.54
C VAL A 281 -5.17 0.57 -18.18
N LEU A 282 -4.58 1.66 -17.69
CA LEU A 282 -4.94 2.26 -16.39
C LEU A 282 -6.39 2.73 -16.37
N ASN A 283 -6.87 3.38 -17.43
CA ASN A 283 -8.27 3.80 -17.56
C ASN A 283 -9.23 2.60 -17.50
N LYS A 284 -8.88 1.46 -18.12
CA LYS A 284 -9.68 0.23 -18.01
C LYS A 284 -9.76 -0.30 -16.58
N ILE A 285 -8.64 -0.26 -15.86
CA ILE A 285 -8.59 -0.68 -14.45
C ILE A 285 -9.43 0.27 -13.59
N GLU A 286 -9.38 1.58 -13.83
CA GLU A 286 -10.17 2.57 -13.08
C GLU A 286 -11.68 2.40 -13.27
N VAL A 287 -12.12 2.02 -14.47
CA VAL A 287 -13.54 1.76 -14.75
C VAL A 287 -14.07 0.56 -13.97
N ASN A 288 -13.23 -0.47 -13.76
CA ASN A 288 -13.61 -1.65 -12.99
C ASN A 288 -12.47 -2.10 -12.06
N PRO A 289 -12.27 -1.40 -10.93
CA PRO A 289 -11.12 -1.62 -10.09
C PRO A 289 -11.28 -2.89 -9.27
N SER A 290 -10.32 -3.82 -9.44
CA SER A 290 -10.24 -5.02 -8.60
C SER A 290 -10.06 -4.69 -7.11
N HIS A 291 -9.47 -3.53 -6.81
CA HIS A 291 -9.27 -3.04 -5.44
C HIS A 291 -9.70 -1.58 -5.32
N SER A 292 -10.81 -1.36 -4.64
CA SER A 292 -11.27 -0.03 -4.22
C SER A 292 -11.65 -0.04 -2.74
N ILE A 293 -11.37 1.06 -2.05
CA ILE A 293 -11.50 1.13 -0.59
C ILE A 293 -12.09 2.49 -0.20
N SER A 294 -13.17 2.47 0.60
CA SER A 294 -13.62 3.65 1.35
C SER A 294 -12.85 3.71 2.67
N LEU A 295 -12.22 4.85 2.96
CA LEU A 295 -11.48 5.05 4.21
C LEU A 295 -12.37 5.73 5.25
N ALA A 296 -12.58 5.09 6.39
CA ALA A 296 -13.23 5.68 7.56
C ALA A 296 -12.23 6.55 8.35
N SER A 297 -12.74 7.38 9.27
CA SER A 297 -11.86 8.13 10.18
C SER A 297 -10.98 7.17 10.99
N GLY A 298 -9.67 7.43 11.04
CA GLY A 298 -8.67 6.58 11.67
C GLY A 298 -8.12 5.47 10.75
N ASP A 299 -8.62 5.33 9.52
CA ASP A 299 -8.03 4.42 8.54
C ASP A 299 -6.75 5.01 7.96
N LEU A 300 -5.68 4.22 7.92
CA LEU A 300 -4.39 4.55 7.34
C LEU A 300 -4.11 3.66 6.14
N LEU A 301 -4.18 4.25 4.94
CA LEU A 301 -3.74 3.61 3.72
C LEU A 301 -2.21 3.66 3.62
N ILE A 302 -1.56 2.52 3.41
CA ILE A 302 -0.10 2.42 3.16
C ILE A 302 0.12 1.84 1.76
N VAL A 303 1.00 2.47 0.98
CA VAL A 303 1.22 2.11 -0.43
C VAL A 303 2.72 1.97 -0.69
N HIS A 304 3.11 0.83 -1.28
CA HIS A 304 4.42 0.67 -1.91
C HIS A 304 4.44 1.46 -3.22
N ASN A 305 4.86 2.72 -3.15
CA ASN A 305 4.68 3.73 -4.20
C ASN A 305 5.46 3.46 -5.50
N GLN A 306 6.40 2.51 -5.52
CA GLN A 306 7.06 2.03 -6.75
C GLN A 306 6.39 0.81 -7.40
N ARG A 307 5.46 0.13 -6.71
CA ARG A 307 4.82 -1.10 -7.22
C ARG A 307 3.31 -0.97 -7.33
N VAL A 308 2.71 -0.08 -6.56
CA VAL A 308 1.27 0.13 -6.53
C VAL A 308 0.98 1.53 -7.02
N LEU A 309 0.19 1.64 -8.09
CA LEU A 309 -0.42 2.90 -8.47
C LEU A 309 -1.67 3.10 -7.63
N HIS A 310 -1.86 4.33 -7.18
CA HIS A 310 -3.03 4.74 -6.42
C HIS A 310 -3.75 5.92 -7.08
N GLY A 311 -5.04 6.00 -6.83
CA GLY A 311 -5.90 7.06 -7.32
C GLY A 311 -7.12 7.19 -6.42
N ARG A 312 -8.09 8.00 -6.85
CA ARG A 312 -9.38 8.07 -6.18
C ARG A 312 -10.50 8.48 -7.11
N THR A 313 -11.71 8.01 -6.84
CA THR A 313 -12.92 8.54 -7.47
C THR A 313 -13.10 10.03 -7.15
N ALA A 314 -13.93 10.71 -7.95
CA ALA A 314 -14.37 12.05 -7.63
C ALA A 314 -15.15 12.07 -6.30
N PHE A 315 -15.25 13.24 -5.70
CA PHE A 315 -16.12 13.48 -4.55
C PHE A 315 -16.83 14.82 -4.67
N THR A 316 -17.86 15.00 -3.87
CA THR A 316 -18.70 16.20 -3.86
C THR A 316 -17.86 17.44 -3.55
N SER A 317 -18.06 18.53 -4.31
CA SER A 317 -17.37 19.81 -4.02
C SER A 317 -17.81 20.39 -2.68
N LYS A 318 -16.91 21.13 -2.03
CA LYS A 318 -17.01 21.63 -0.66
C LYS A 318 -17.19 20.52 0.37
N SER A 319 -16.67 19.33 0.07
CA SER A 319 -16.65 18.22 1.03
C SER A 319 -15.69 18.52 2.17
N SER A 320 -16.04 18.07 3.37
CA SER A 320 -15.18 18.15 4.55
C SER A 320 -14.10 17.04 4.58
N ARG A 321 -13.92 16.30 3.47
CA ARG A 321 -12.98 15.18 3.39
C ARG A 321 -11.55 15.67 3.60
N LEU A 322 -10.88 15.13 4.62
CA LEU A 322 -9.48 15.42 4.95
C LEU A 322 -8.69 14.14 5.15
N LEU A 323 -7.67 13.94 4.32
CA LEU A 323 -6.60 12.98 4.59
C LEU A 323 -5.28 13.70 4.90
N LYS A 324 -4.46 13.09 5.76
CA LYS A 324 -3.08 13.50 6.01
C LYS A 324 -2.14 12.59 5.25
N ARG A 325 -1.26 13.15 4.41
CA ARG A 325 -0.29 12.41 3.60
C ARG A 325 1.11 12.53 4.16
N ILE A 326 1.80 11.40 4.30
CA ILE A 326 3.25 11.32 4.52
C ILE A 326 3.86 10.49 3.41
N ARG A 327 5.08 10.84 3.03
CA ARG A 327 5.89 10.13 2.04
C ARG A 327 7.24 9.82 2.66
N VAL A 328 7.67 8.56 2.58
CA VAL A 328 8.93 8.10 3.16
C VAL A 328 9.82 7.59 2.04
N ARG A 329 11.02 8.15 1.98
CA ARG A 329 12.13 7.66 1.18
C ARG A 329 13.00 6.78 2.07
N VAL A 330 13.05 5.48 1.83
CA VAL A 330 13.94 4.62 2.61
C VAL A 330 15.30 4.53 1.90
N PRO A 331 16.43 4.82 2.56
CA PRO A 331 17.77 4.59 2.01
C PRO A 331 17.99 3.09 1.76
N ASP A 332 18.85 2.77 0.79
CA ASP A 332 19.23 1.39 0.42
C ASP A 332 18.09 0.53 -0.13
N LEU A 333 17.29 1.17 -0.99
CA LEU A 333 16.13 0.63 -1.69
C LEU A 333 16.41 0.47 -3.18
#